data_AF-K2JNI5-F1
#
_entry.id   AF-K2JNI5-F1
#
_cell.length_a   1.000
_cell.length_b   1.000
_cell.length_c   1.000
_cell.angle_alpha   90.00
_cell.angle_beta   90.00
_cell.angle_gamma   90.00
#
_symmetry.space_group_name_H-M   'P 1'
#
loop_
_entity.id
_entity.type
_entity.pdbx_description
1 polymer ?
#
loop_
_entity_poly.entity_id
_entity_poly.type
_entity_poly.pdbx_seq_one_letter_code
_entity_poly.pdbx_strand_id
1 'polypeptide(L)'
;MTLLADWLGWLPPVAVVILWAETALLSALAPGPLDRLRALAPNATSGTCLLLALGVALRDGGAVWIVGLLALSLLAHALDVLQRLAGQRAEFSRSTE
;
A
#
# COMPACT_ATOMS: atom_id res chain seq x y z
N MET A 1 25.04 17.43 -5.53
CA MET A 1 24.09 16.54 -4.82
C MET A 1 22.65 17.07 -4.82
N THR A 2 22.43 18.37 -5.04
CA THR A 2 21.09 19.00 -5.11
C THR A 2 20.27 18.58 -6.33
N LEU A 3 20.86 18.50 -7.53
CA LEU A 3 20.13 18.13 -8.76
C LEU A 3 19.49 16.72 -8.72
N LEU A 4 20.15 15.76 -8.08
CA LEU A 4 19.63 14.39 -7.93
C LEU A 4 18.48 14.35 -6.91
N ALA A 5 18.58 15.06 -5.79
CA ALA A 5 17.53 15.12 -4.78
C ALA A 5 16.26 15.79 -5.33
N ASP A 6 16.40 16.85 -6.12
CA ASP A 6 15.28 17.53 -6.78
C ASP A 6 14.57 16.62 -7.80
N TRP A 7 15.33 15.83 -8.57
CA TRP A 7 14.78 14.82 -9.48
C TRP A 7 14.21 13.60 -8.76
N LEU A 8 14.73 13.20 -7.60
CA LEU A 8 14.14 12.08 -6.85
C LEU A 8 12.94 12.53 -6.01
N GLY A 9 12.81 13.81 -5.69
CA GLY A 9 11.76 14.35 -4.84
C GLY A 9 10.35 14.29 -5.43
N TRP A 10 10.21 14.09 -6.75
CA TRP A 10 8.92 13.88 -7.44
C TRP A 10 8.56 12.40 -7.62
N LEU A 11 9.51 11.49 -7.44
CA LEU A 11 9.31 10.06 -7.60
C LEU A 11 8.22 9.50 -6.64
N PRO A 12 8.20 9.87 -5.34
CA PRO A 12 7.19 9.38 -4.40
C PRO A 12 5.74 9.71 -4.77
N PRO A 13 5.35 10.97 -5.04
CA PRO A 13 3.97 11.28 -5.41
C PRO A 13 3.57 10.63 -6.74
N VAL A 14 4.48 10.53 -7.72
CA VAL A 14 4.21 9.83 -8.97
C VAL A 14 3.98 8.34 -8.73
N ALA A 15 4.80 7.71 -7.90
CA ALA A 15 4.61 6.30 -7.53
C ALA A 15 3.28 6.07 -6.78
N VAL A 16 2.83 7.00 -5.94
CA VAL A 16 1.51 6.90 -5.28
C VAL A 16 0.38 6.97 -6.31
N VAL A 17 0.45 7.88 -7.29
CA VAL A 17 -0.54 7.97 -8.36
C VAL A 17 -0.58 6.68 -9.18
N ILE A 18 0.58 6.15 -9.57
CA ILE A 18 0.68 4.89 -10.32
C ILE A 18 0.10 3.74 -9.50
N LEU A 19 0.46 3.61 -8.23
CA LEU A 19 -0.04 2.57 -7.33
C LEU A 19 -1.58 2.56 -7.26
N TRP A 20 -2.20 3.72 -7.07
CA TRP A 20 -3.65 3.84 -7.02
C TRP A 20 -4.30 3.63 -8.39
N ALA A 21 -3.67 4.06 -9.47
CA ALA A 21 -4.14 3.81 -10.82
C ALA A 21 -4.14 2.31 -11.15
N GLU A 22 -3.07 1.59 -10.83
CA GLU A 22 -2.99 0.13 -10.99
C GLU A 22 -4.02 -0.58 -10.11
N THR A 23 -4.17 -0.15 -8.85
CA THR A 23 -5.16 -0.71 -7.92
C THR A 23 -6.58 -0.53 -8.46
N ALA A 24 -6.90 0.66 -8.98
CA ALA A 24 -8.19 0.95 -9.60
C ALA A 24 -8.41 0.15 -10.89
N LEU A 25 -7.40 0.06 -11.75
CA LEU A 25 -7.46 -0.68 -13.01
C LEU A 25 -7.67 -2.18 -12.77
N LEU A 26 -6.90 -2.78 -11.86
CA LEU A 26 -7.03 -4.19 -11.49
C LEU A 26 -8.38 -4.48 -10.84
N SER A 27 -8.92 -3.53 -10.07
CA SER A 27 -10.26 -3.65 -9.48
C SER A 27 -11.35 -3.56 -10.55
N ALA A 28 -11.24 -2.62 -11.49
CA ALA A 28 -12.21 -2.44 -12.56
C ALA A 28 -12.29 -3.63 -13.54
N LEU A 29 -11.17 -4.33 -13.76
CA LEU A 29 -11.11 -5.51 -14.63
C LEU A 29 -11.60 -6.80 -13.96
N ALA A 30 -11.81 -6.80 -12.63
CA ALA A 30 -12.19 -8.00 -11.89
C ALA A 30 -13.72 -8.18 -11.83
N PRO A 31 -14.22 -9.43 -11.84
CA PRO A 31 -15.61 -9.72 -11.49
C PRO A 31 -15.82 -9.42 -9.99
N GLY A 32 -16.44 -8.29 -9.67
CA GLY A 32 -16.62 -7.79 -8.30
C GLY A 32 -15.65 -6.65 -7.94
N PRO A 33 -15.75 -5.48 -8.60
CA PRO A 33 -14.75 -4.42 -8.51
C PRO A 33 -14.62 -3.84 -7.10
N LEU A 34 -15.72 -3.72 -6.37
CA LEU A 34 -15.71 -3.19 -5.00
C LEU A 34 -15.06 -4.15 -4.01
N ASP A 35 -15.28 -5.45 -4.17
CA ASP A 35 -14.69 -6.47 -3.29
C ASP A 35 -13.19 -6.61 -3.56
N ARG A 36 -12.79 -6.54 -4.84
CA ARG A 36 -11.38 -6.50 -5.25
C ARG A 36 -10.67 -5.27 -4.71
N LEU A 37 -11.32 -4.10 -4.80
CA LEU A 37 -10.78 -2.84 -4.26
C LEU A 37 -10.62 -2.92 -2.74
N ARG A 38 -11.62 -3.45 -2.02
CA ARG A 38 -11.54 -3.65 -0.57
C ARG A 38 -10.41 -4.60 -0.18
N ALA A 39 -10.16 -5.64 -0.97
CA ALA A 39 -9.06 -6.58 -0.73
C ALA A 39 -7.67 -6.01 -1.06
N LEU A 40 -7.58 -5.01 -1.95
CA LEU A 40 -6.31 -4.38 -2.33
C LEU A 40 -6.02 -3.09 -1.57
N ALA A 41 -7.05 -2.43 -1.04
CA ALA A 41 -6.93 -1.15 -0.35
C ALA A 41 -5.96 -1.18 0.84
N PRO A 42 -5.95 -2.19 1.74
CA PRO A 42 -5.00 -2.24 2.85
C PRO A 42 -3.54 -2.36 2.39
N ASN A 43 -3.31 -3.08 1.29
CA ASN A 43 -1.98 -3.18 0.69
C ASN A 43 -1.57 -1.87 0.00
N ALA A 44 -2.47 -1.24 -0.75
CA ALA A 44 -2.22 0.04 -1.42
C ALA A 44 -1.98 1.17 -0.41
N THR A 45 -2.67 1.18 0.74
CA THR A 45 -2.42 2.14 1.81
C THR A 45 -1.07 1.91 2.49
N SER A 46 -0.68 0.66 2.71
CA SER A 46 0.67 0.33 3.17
C SER A 46 1.75 0.84 2.22
N GLY A 47 1.62 0.54 0.91
CA GLY A 47 2.52 1.04 -0.12
C GLY A 47 2.57 2.57 -0.19
N THR A 48 1.43 3.24 -0.04
CA THR A 48 1.36 4.71 0.03
C THR A 48 2.17 5.25 1.21
N CYS A 49 2.05 4.64 2.40
CA CYS A 49 2.82 5.05 3.57
C CYS A 49 4.34 4.87 3.37
N LEU A 50 4.77 3.78 2.74
CA LEU A 50 6.18 3.55 2.40
C LEU A 50 6.71 4.59 1.41
N LEU A 51 5.94 4.89 0.36
CA LEU A 51 6.32 5.90 -0.62
C LEU A 51 6.39 7.30 0.01
N LEU A 52 5.44 7.65 0.87
CA LEU A 52 5.51 8.90 1.64
C LEU A 52 6.73 8.92 2.57
N ALA A 53 7.05 7.81 3.25
CA ALA A 53 8.23 7.73 4.11
C ALA A 53 9.53 7.93 3.31
N LEU A 54 9.62 7.32 2.12
CA LEU A 54 10.71 7.52 1.19
C LEU A 54 10.81 8.98 0.74
N GLY A 55 9.68 9.62 0.41
CA GLY A 55 9.67 11.03 0.02
C GLY A 55 10.08 11.98 1.13
N VAL A 56 9.71 11.67 2.37
CA VAL A 56 10.20 12.38 3.56
C VAL A 56 11.70 12.17 3.71
N ALA A 57 12.20 10.94 3.58
CA ALA A 57 13.63 10.63 3.69
C ALA A 57 14.48 11.33 2.62
N LEU A 58 13.99 11.40 1.38
CA LEU A 58 14.68 12.06 0.26
C LEU A 58 14.75 13.59 0.40
N ARG A 59 13.92 14.19 1.26
CA ARG A 59 13.86 15.63 1.51
C ARG A 59 14.46 16.03 2.87
N ASP A 60 15.35 15.18 3.41
CA ASP A 60 15.95 15.34 4.74
C ASP A 60 14.90 15.54 5.87
N GLY A 61 13.73 14.90 5.70
CA GLY A 61 12.64 14.99 6.66
C GLY A 61 12.94 14.29 7.98
N GLY A 62 12.32 14.77 9.05
CA GLY A 62 12.59 14.29 10.41
C GLY A 62 12.27 12.80 10.61
N ALA A 63 13.15 12.10 11.33
CA ALA A 63 13.05 10.66 11.61
C ALA A 63 11.70 10.24 12.22
N VAL A 64 11.06 11.12 13.00
CA VAL A 64 9.73 10.87 13.60
C VAL A 64 8.66 10.60 12.53
N TRP A 65 8.67 11.36 11.42
CA TRP A 65 7.73 11.16 10.33
C TRP A 65 7.95 9.84 9.61
N ILE A 66 9.23 9.48 9.37
CA ILE A 66 9.61 8.23 8.72
C ILE A 66 9.15 7.04 9.57
N VAL A 67 9.45 7.05 10.87
CA VAL A 67 9.05 5.99 11.81
C VAL A 67 7.53 5.87 11.90
N GLY A 68 6.82 7.00 11.99
CA GLY A 68 5.35 7.00 12.02
C GLY A 68 4.73 6.39 10.76
N LEU A 69 5.24 6.75 9.58
CA LEU A 69 4.77 6.21 8.30
C LEU A 69 5.10 4.72 8.14
N LEU A 70 6.28 4.29 8.58
CA LEU A 70 6.66 2.88 8.60
C LEU A 70 5.78 2.06 9.53
N ALA A 71 5.50 2.55 10.75
CA ALA A 71 4.61 1.88 11.69
C ALA A 71 3.19 1.75 11.11
N LEU A 72 2.68 2.80 10.48
CA LEU A 72 1.37 2.79 9.84
C LEU A 72 1.31 1.81 8.65
N SER A 73 2.37 1.76 7.84
CA SER A 73 2.53 0.77 6.77
C SER A 73 2.49 -0.66 7.32
N LEU A 74 3.21 -0.92 8.40
CA LEU A 74 3.26 -2.25 9.02
C LEU A 74 1.89 -2.69 9.54
N LEU A 75 1.16 -1.77 10.18
CA LEU A 75 -0.20 -2.02 10.66
C LEU A 75 -1.16 -2.31 9.51
N ALA A 76 -1.13 -1.49 8.45
CA ALA A 76 -1.97 -1.69 7.27
C ALA A 76 -1.68 -3.03 6.59
N HIS A 77 -0.40 -3.40 6.48
CA HIS A 77 0.01 -4.69 5.91
C HIS A 77 -0.38 -5.88 6.80
N ALA A 78 -0.23 -5.76 8.12
CA ALA A 78 -0.65 -6.81 9.04
C ALA A 78 -2.17 -7.06 8.97
N LEU A 79 -2.97 -5.99 8.87
CA LEU A 79 -4.41 -6.09 8.67
C LEU A 79 -4.77 -6.74 7.32
N ASP A 80 -4.06 -6.40 6.24
CA ASP A 80 -4.24 -7.04 4.93
C ASP A 80 -4.02 -8.56 5.01
N VAL A 81 -2.91 -8.97 5.62
CA VAL A 81 -2.54 -10.38 5.77
C VAL A 81 -3.55 -11.12 6.64
N LEU A 82 -4.00 -10.52 7.74
CA LEU A 82 -5.03 -11.09 8.62
C LEU A 82 -6.36 -11.31 7.88
N GLN A 83 -6.80 -10.34 7.07
CA GLN A 83 -8.03 -10.47 6.29
C GLN A 83 -7.94 -11.59 5.25
N ARG A 84 -6.81 -11.70 4.54
CA ARG A 84 -6.57 -12.77 3.56
C ARG A 84 -6.56 -14.15 4.21
N LEU A 85 -5.88 -14.28 5.35
CA LEU A 85 -5.81 -15.54 6.11
C LEU A 85 -7.20 -15.96 6.63
N ALA A 86 -8.01 -15.02 7.12
CA ALA A 86 -9.37 -15.31 7.56
C ALA A 86 -10.27 -15.81 6.41
N GLY A 87 -10.14 -15.20 5.22
CA GLY A 87 -10.86 -15.63 4.02
C GLY A 87 -10.50 -17.05 3.59
N GLN A 88 -9.20 -17.38 3.55
CA GLN A 88 -8.73 -18.72 3.17
C GLN A 88 -9.18 -19.81 4.15
N ARG A 89 -9.17 -19.52 5.46
CA ARG A 89 -9.61 -20.48 6.49
C ARG A 89 -11.10 -20.83 6.37
N ALA A 90 -11.94 -19.87 5.97
CA ALA A 90 -13.36 -20.11 5.73
C ALA A 90 -13.61 -21.00 4.50
N GLU A 91 -12.76 -20.89 3.47
CA GLU A 91 -12.87 -21.68 2.24
C GLU A 91 -12.48 -23.15 2.47
N PHE A 92 -11.42 -23.42 3.24
CA PHE A 92 -11.04 -24.79 3.62
C PHE A 92 -12.10 -25.49 4.48
N SER A 93 -12.77 -24.77 5.38
CA SER A 93 -13.84 -25.34 6.22
C SER A 93 -15.06 -25.78 5.40
N ARG A 94 -15.28 -25.18 4.22
CA ARG A 94 -16.47 -25.41 3.41
C ARG A 94 -16.33 -26.57 2.42
N SER A 95 -15.09 -27.01 2.16
CA SER A 95 -14.79 -28.11 1.23
C SER A 95 -14.78 -29.49 1.90
N THR A 96 -14.96 -29.56 3.21
CA THR A 96 -14.95 -30.80 4.01
C THR A 96 -16.32 -31.24 4.51
N GLU A 97 -17.40 -30.55 4.14
CA GLU A 97 -18.80 -30.92 4.44
C GLU A 97 -19.54 -31.38 3.19
#